data_AF-A0A7K0PIM3-F1
#
_entry.id   AF-A0A7K0PIM3-F1
#
_cell.length_a   1.000
_cell.length_b   1.000
_cell.length_c   1.000
_cell.angle_alpha   90.00
_cell.angle_beta   90.00
_cell.angle_gamma   90.00
#
_symmetry.space_group_name_H-M   'P 1'
#
loop_
_entity.id
_entity.type
_entity.pdbx_description
1 polymer ?
#
loop_
_entity_poly.entity_id
_entity_poly.type
_entity_poly.pdbx_seq_one_letter_code
_entity_poly.pdbx_strand_id
1 'polypeptide(L)'
;MAQPITREFLTDVLALVPAPDPVVEFGSLQVEAEQDIDLRRFFPGRPFTGTDFREGPGVDRVEDLRGLRFEDGEVGTAICLDTLEHCADPVTAVREMHRALRPDGGL
;
A
#
# COMPACT_ATOMS: atom_id res chain seq x y z
N MET A 1 -10.02 9.72 12.87
CA MET A 1 -11.17 10.28 12.12
C MET A 1 -10.79 10.78 10.72
N ALA A 2 -9.85 10.12 10.01
CA ALA A 2 -9.59 10.33 8.57
C ALA A 2 -10.38 9.36 7.65
N GLN A 3 -11.07 8.40 8.26
CA GLN A 3 -11.58 7.17 7.63
C GLN A 3 -12.56 7.35 6.45
N PRO A 4 -13.49 8.33 6.44
CA PRO A 4 -14.39 8.50 5.29
C PRO A 4 -13.66 8.99 4.04
N ILE A 5 -12.68 9.88 4.21
CA ILE A 5 -11.96 10.53 3.10
C ILE A 5 -11.06 9.52 2.38
N THR A 6 -10.36 8.65 3.11
CA THR A 6 -9.50 7.62 2.51
C THR A 6 -10.29 6.70 1.57
N ARG A 7 -11.50 6.31 1.98
CA ARG A 7 -12.36 5.44 1.16
C ARG A 7 -12.89 6.15 -0.09
N GLU A 8 -13.37 7.38 0.08
CA GLU A 8 -13.86 8.20 -1.03
C GLU A 8 -12.73 8.47 -2.03
N PHE A 9 -11.56 8.90 -1.54
CA PHE A 9 -10.37 9.10 -2.34
C PHE A 9 -9.97 7.85 -3.13
N LEU A 10 -9.86 6.69 -2.46
CA LEU A 10 -9.47 5.46 -3.15
C LEU A 10 -10.53 5.03 -4.18
N THR A 11 -11.82 5.21 -3.88
CA THR A 11 -12.91 4.95 -4.83
C THR A 11 -12.78 5.83 -6.07
N ASP A 12 -12.57 7.13 -5.89
CA ASP A 12 -12.44 8.10 -6.98
C ASP A 12 -11.21 7.84 -7.83
N VAL A 13 -10.08 7.54 -7.20
CA VAL A 13 -8.83 7.28 -7.92
C VAL A 13 -8.91 5.96 -8.70
N LEU A 14 -9.44 4.89 -8.11
CA LEU A 14 -9.63 3.61 -8.80
C LEU A 14 -10.59 3.71 -10.00
N ALA A 15 -11.45 4.72 -10.04
CA ALA A 15 -12.28 5.00 -11.21
C ALA A 15 -11.52 5.69 -12.36
N LEU A 16 -10.34 6.25 -12.10
CA LEU A 16 -9.59 7.11 -13.04
C LEU A 16 -8.28 6.49 -13.51
N VAL A 17 -7.62 5.68 -12.68
CA VAL A 17 -6.29 5.12 -13.00
C VAL A 17 -6.33 3.60 -13.08
N PRO A 18 -5.63 2.98 -14.04
CA PRO A 18 -5.41 1.54 -14.02
C PRO A 18 -4.68 1.13 -12.74
N ALA A 19 -5.14 0.05 -12.12
CA ALA A 19 -4.48 -0.58 -10.99
C ALA A 19 -4.17 -2.03 -11.40
N PRO A 20 -3.01 -2.34 -12.01
CA PRO A 20 -2.67 -3.70 -12.43
C PRO A 20 -2.21 -4.57 -11.25
N ASP A 21 -2.33 -5.88 -11.39
CA ASP A 21 -1.88 -6.85 -10.37
C ASP A 21 -0.35 -7.08 -10.41
N PRO A 22 0.28 -7.47 -9.29
CA PRO A 22 -0.31 -7.57 -7.95
C PRO A 22 -0.44 -6.21 -7.23
N VAL A 23 -1.40 -6.12 -6.31
CA VAL A 23 -1.60 -4.96 -5.43
C VAL A 23 -0.79 -5.14 -4.15
N VAL A 24 -0.03 -4.12 -3.77
CA VAL A 24 0.71 -4.06 -2.52
C VAL A 24 0.33 -2.79 -1.77
N GLU A 25 -0.08 -2.95 -0.52
CA GLU A 25 -0.31 -1.85 0.41
C GLU A 25 0.89 -1.72 1.34
N PHE A 26 1.43 -0.50 1.44
CA PHE A 26 2.52 -0.13 2.33
C PHE A 26 1.98 0.69 3.50
N GLY A 27 2.16 0.19 4.73
CA GLY A 27 1.58 0.78 5.95
C GLY A 27 0.21 0.19 6.33
N SER A 28 0.02 -1.11 6.08
CA SER A 28 -1.25 -1.82 6.24
C SER A 28 -1.65 -2.15 7.69
N LEU A 29 -0.80 -1.84 8.67
CA LEU A 29 -1.08 -2.17 10.07
C LEU A 29 -2.31 -1.40 10.58
N GLN A 30 -3.34 -2.14 10.96
CA GLN A 30 -4.52 -1.59 11.64
C GLN A 30 -4.20 -1.48 13.14
N VAL A 31 -3.80 -0.29 13.56
CA VAL A 31 -3.35 0.02 14.92
C VAL A 31 -4.51 0.03 15.91
N GLU A 32 -5.67 0.57 15.50
CA GLU A 32 -6.87 0.64 16.34
C GLU A 32 -7.91 -0.36 15.84
N ALA A 33 -8.60 -1.05 16.76
CA ALA A 33 -9.60 -2.06 16.39
C ALA A 33 -10.80 -1.47 15.60
N GLU A 34 -11.06 -0.18 15.78
CA GLU A 34 -12.12 0.57 15.08
C GLU A 34 -11.65 1.15 13.72
N GLN A 35 -10.42 0.88 13.29
CA GLN A 35 -9.96 1.23 11.94
C GLN A 35 -10.59 0.32 10.88
N ASP A 36 -11.76 0.71 10.37
CA ASP A 36 -12.40 0.06 9.23
C ASP A 36 -11.73 0.45 7.88
N ILE A 37 -10.40 0.29 7.81
CA ILE A 37 -9.57 0.71 6.66
C ILE A 37 -8.97 -0.47 5.89
N ASP A 38 -9.52 -1.67 6.02
CA ASP A 38 -9.04 -2.83 5.25
C ASP A 38 -9.19 -2.59 3.74
N LEU A 39 -8.11 -2.14 3.10
CA LEU A 39 -8.10 -1.73 1.70
C LEU A 39 -8.30 -2.91 0.75
N ARG A 40 -8.08 -4.15 1.22
CA ARG A 40 -8.37 -5.38 0.47
C ARG A 40 -9.79 -5.41 -0.09
N ARG A 41 -10.74 -4.77 0.58
CA ARG A 41 -12.15 -4.69 0.16
C ARG A 41 -12.36 -3.96 -1.16
N PHE A 42 -11.42 -3.10 -1.57
CA PHE A 42 -11.44 -2.42 -2.87
C PHE A 42 -10.92 -3.29 -4.01
N PHE A 43 -10.28 -4.43 -3.69
CA PHE A 43 -9.64 -5.32 -4.67
C PHE A 43 -10.16 -6.77 -4.54
N PRO A 44 -11.48 -7.00 -4.60
CA PRO A 44 -12.06 -8.32 -4.35
C PRO A 44 -11.56 -9.36 -5.35
N GLY A 45 -11.00 -10.46 -4.82
CA GLY A 45 -10.50 -11.58 -5.62
C GLY A 45 -9.17 -11.32 -6.35
N ARG A 46 -8.54 -10.17 -6.11
CA ARG A 46 -7.24 -9.82 -6.69
C ARG A 46 -6.08 -10.21 -5.76
N PRO A 47 -4.89 -10.51 -6.29
CA PRO A 47 -3.69 -10.70 -5.48
C PRO A 47 -3.33 -9.40 -4.77
N PHE A 48 -3.59 -9.36 -3.46
CA PHE A 48 -3.35 -8.21 -2.59
C PHE A 48 -2.42 -8.62 -1.44
N THR A 49 -1.39 -7.83 -1.17
CA THR A 49 -0.48 -8.02 -0.03
C THR A 49 -0.42 -6.75 0.82
N GLY A 50 -0.91 -6.82 2.05
CA GLY A 50 -0.68 -5.79 3.06
C GLY A 50 0.72 -5.91 3.67
N THR A 51 1.48 -4.83 3.69
CA THR A 51 2.82 -4.77 4.28
C THR A 51 2.96 -3.68 5.33
N ASP A 52 3.80 -3.90 6.32
CA ASP A 52 4.17 -2.92 7.35
C ASP A 52 5.53 -3.30 7.95
N PHE A 53 6.20 -2.37 8.64
CA PHE A 53 7.45 -2.67 9.35
C PHE A 53 7.22 -3.48 10.64
N ARG A 54 5.97 -3.64 11.05
CA ARG A 54 5.53 -4.41 12.23
C ARG A 54 4.53 -5.49 11.84
N GLU A 55 4.50 -6.57 12.60
CA GLU A 55 3.41 -7.55 12.53
C GLU A 55 2.13 -6.98 13.15
N GLY A 56 0.97 -7.41 12.64
CA GLY A 56 -0.33 -7.14 13.25
C GLY A 56 -1.50 -7.27 12.28
N PRO A 57 -2.72 -6.88 12.70
CA PRO A 57 -3.90 -6.95 11.85
C PRO A 57 -3.71 -6.13 10.58
N GLY A 58 -4.11 -6.69 9.44
CA GLY A 58 -3.93 -6.05 8.14
C GLY A 58 -2.56 -6.28 7.50
N VAL A 59 -1.59 -6.88 8.19
CA VAL A 59 -0.26 -7.14 7.66
C VAL A 59 -0.12 -8.61 7.23
N ASP A 60 0.07 -8.83 5.93
CA ASP A 60 0.37 -10.16 5.36
C ASP A 60 1.87 -10.45 5.35
N ARG A 61 2.70 -9.40 5.18
CA ARG A 61 4.15 -9.51 5.08
C ARG A 61 4.88 -8.33 5.74
N VAL A 62 5.81 -8.61 6.64
CA VAL A 62 6.62 -7.54 7.29
C VAL A 62 7.67 -7.03 6.31
N GLU A 63 7.66 -5.73 6.00
CA GLU A 63 8.60 -5.06 5.09
C GLU A 63 9.11 -3.74 5.69
N ASP A 64 10.37 -3.41 5.43
CA ASP A 64 10.92 -2.08 5.72
C ASP A 64 10.95 -1.27 4.42
N LEU A 65 10.23 -0.15 4.39
CA LEU A 65 10.18 0.71 3.20
C LEU A 65 11.56 1.18 2.74
N ARG A 66 12.56 1.21 3.62
CA ARG A 66 13.93 1.65 3.30
C ARG A 66 14.76 0.57 2.59
N GLY A 67 14.23 -0.65 2.46
CA GLY A 67 14.87 -1.78 1.82
C GLY A 67 13.85 -2.89 1.59
N LEU A 68 13.01 -2.69 0.57
CA LEU A 68 11.93 -3.60 0.25
C LEU A 68 12.48 -4.90 -0.34
N ARG A 69 11.93 -6.05 0.09
CA ARG A 69 12.33 -7.37 -0.45
C ARG A 69 11.61 -7.75 -1.74
N PHE A 70 10.86 -6.84 -2.34
CA PHE A 70 10.29 -7.00 -3.67
C PHE A 70 11.40 -6.89 -4.73
N GLU A 71 11.28 -7.70 -5.78
CA GLU A 71 12.13 -7.59 -6.97
C GLU A 71 11.80 -6.30 -7.76
N ASP A 72 12.73 -5.87 -8.62
CA ASP A 72 12.52 -4.73 -9.51
C ASP A 72 11.32 -4.99 -10.45
N GLY A 73 10.34 -4.10 -10.45
CA GLY A 73 9.13 -4.25 -11.25
C GLY A 73 8.26 -5.47 -10.89
N GLU A 74 8.28 -5.94 -9.65
CA GLU A 74 7.37 -7.00 -9.18
C GLU A 74 5.95 -6.49 -8.96
N VAL A 75 5.79 -5.25 -8.49
CA VAL A 75 4.53 -4.68 -8.01
C VAL A 75 3.75 -4.03 -9.16
N GLY A 76 2.47 -4.38 -9.30
CA GLY A 76 1.57 -3.75 -10.27
C GLY A 76 0.95 -2.45 -9.75
N THR A 77 0.39 -2.49 -8.55
CA THR A 77 -0.22 -1.34 -7.85
C THR A 77 0.44 -1.21 -6.47
N ALA A 78 0.97 -0.04 -6.13
CA ALA A 78 1.71 0.29 -4.92
C ALA A 78 0.99 1.36 -4.08
N ILE A 79 0.09 0.96 -3.20
CA ILE A 79 -0.73 1.87 -2.38
C ILE A 79 0.04 2.26 -1.12
N CYS A 80 0.18 3.56 -0.86
CA CYS A 80 0.76 4.09 0.37
C CYS A 80 -0.02 5.31 0.84
N LEU A 81 -0.91 5.12 1.82
CA LEU A 81 -1.81 6.16 2.36
C LEU A 81 -1.49 6.40 3.84
N ASP A 82 -1.42 7.66 4.26
CA ASP A 82 -1.16 8.09 5.65
C ASP A 82 0.00 7.34 6.35
N THR A 83 1.10 7.12 5.60
CA THR A 83 2.23 6.28 6.03
C THR A 83 3.59 6.97 5.89
N LEU A 84 3.85 7.69 4.79
CA LEU A 84 5.17 8.26 4.50
C LEU A 84 5.61 9.32 5.52
N GLU A 85 4.68 10.06 6.10
CA GLU A 85 4.91 11.06 7.15
C GLU A 85 5.49 10.46 8.44
N HIS A 86 5.32 9.15 8.62
CA HIS A 86 5.84 8.40 9.75
C HIS A 86 7.16 7.69 9.43
N CYS A 87 7.57 7.68 8.16
CA CYS A 87 8.81 7.06 7.73
C CYS A 87 10.02 7.91 8.13
N ALA A 88 11.04 7.30 8.72
CA ALA A 88 12.27 7.99 9.11
C ALA A 88 13.09 8.50 7.90
N ASP A 89 12.96 7.84 6.75
CA ASP A 89 13.59 8.24 5.49
C ASP A 89 12.59 8.06 4.33
N PRO A 90 11.65 9.01 4.15
CA PRO A 90 10.60 8.91 3.14
C PRO A 90 11.16 8.99 1.71
N VAL A 91 12.34 9.60 1.52
CA VAL A 91 12.97 9.69 0.18
C VAL A 91 13.44 8.32 -0.27
N THR A 92 14.11 7.57 0.61
CA THR A 92 14.51 6.20 0.31
C THR A 92 13.29 5.30 0.15
N ALA A 93 12.26 5.47 0.98
CA ALA A 93 11.00 4.74 0.85
C ALA A 93 10.36 4.88 -0.53
N VAL A 94 10.23 6.12 -1.04
CA VAL A 94 9.66 6.37 -2.37
C VAL A 94 10.53 5.78 -3.48
N ARG A 95 11.86 5.81 -3.35
CA ARG A 95 12.76 5.17 -4.32
C ARG A 95 12.60 3.67 -4.37
N GLU A 96 12.48 3.02 -3.22
CA GLU A 96 12.26 1.57 -3.14
C GLU A 96 10.89 1.17 -3.69
N MET A 97 9.82 1.90 -3.35
CA MET A 97 8.51 1.66 -3.94
C MET A 97 8.53 1.84 -5.46
N HIS A 98 9.19 2.89 -5.96
CA HIS A 98 9.36 3.10 -7.40
C HIS A 98 10.19 2.00 -8.08
N ARG A 99 11.24 1.49 -7.43
CA ARG A 99 12.05 0.36 -7.93
C ARG A 99 11.20 -0.90 -8.06
N ALA A 100 10.42 -1.21 -7.03
CA ALA A 100 9.55 -2.38 -6.99
C ALA A 100 8.36 -2.26 -7.96
N LEU A 101 7.91 -1.04 -8.28
CA LEU A 101 6.80 -0.79 -9.19
C LEU A 101 7.16 -1.10 -10.65
N ARG A 102 6.25 -1.77 -11.35
CA ARG A 102 6.36 -2.02 -12.79
C ARG A 102 6.31 -0.71 -13.59
N PRO A 103 6.93 -0.66 -14.78
CA PRO A 103 6.83 0.50 -15.67
C PRO A 103 5.41 0.83 -16.15
N ASP A 104 4.54 -0.19 -16.26
CA ASP A 104 3.11 -0.06 -16.56
C ASP A 104 2.24 0.00 -15.30
N GLY A 105 2.88 -0.06 -14.13
CA GLY A 105 2.25 0.00 -12.82
C GLY A 105 1.89 1.43 -12.43
N GLY A 106 1.04 1.53 -11.42
CA GLY A 106 0.60 2.80 -10.89
C GLY A 106 -0.54 2.65 -9.89
N LEU A 107 -0.63 3.70 -9.07
CA LEU A 107 -1.41 3.87 -7.83
C LEU A 107 -0.81 3.22 -6.59
#